data_AF-A0AA51Y9V5-F1
#
_entry.id   AF-A0AA51Y9V5-F1
#
_cell.length_a   1.000
_cell.length_b   1.000
_cell.length_c   1.000
_cell.angle_alpha   90.00
_cell.angle_beta   90.00
_cell.angle_gamma   90.00
#
_symmetry.space_group_name_H-M   'P 1'
#
loop_
_entity.id
_entity.type
_entity.pdbx_description
1 polymer ?
#
loop_
_entity_poly.entity_id
_entity_poly.type
_entity_poly.pdbx_seq_one_letter_code
_entity_poly.pdbx_strand_id
1 'polypeptide(L)'
;MNSISSRLKAIAITLAFFALSSFVLLALVWGLVALPFPVPFEGNLARYRPHDTVAVLSDLRLPNTLAAAFLVATGLVLVFSSAYLDKMIAVFADVLLMLMAALAGFVAGYWLLLRLAGYENFLQLGFLQSALISPVVVFAVSLVSPTRLRTSLLLRILAIAVLFVAAPLMLVLLPR
;
A
#
# COMPACT_ATOMS: atom_id res chain seq x y z
N MET A 1 20.34 26.34 -2.09
CA MET A 1 18.96 26.75 -2.44
C MET A 1 18.36 25.71 -3.37
N ASN A 2 17.29 25.01 -2.97
CA ASN A 2 16.62 24.03 -3.83
C ASN A 2 15.84 24.75 -4.94
N SER A 3 16.39 24.75 -6.15
CA SER A 3 15.73 25.31 -7.34
C SER A 3 14.41 24.59 -7.62
N ILE A 4 13.44 25.27 -8.23
CA ILE A 4 12.16 24.66 -8.67
C ILE A 4 12.42 23.40 -9.52
N SER A 5 13.45 23.42 -10.35
CA SER A 5 13.91 22.28 -11.15
C SER A 5 14.27 21.05 -10.28
N SER A 6 14.98 21.24 -9.17
CA SER A 6 15.32 20.13 -8.26
C SER A 6 14.09 19.47 -7.63
N ARG A 7 13.06 20.27 -7.32
CA ARG A 7 11.79 19.78 -6.76
C ARG A 7 10.98 19.02 -7.81
N LEU A 8 10.86 19.57 -9.02
CA LEU A 8 10.18 18.90 -10.13
C LEU A 8 10.82 17.56 -10.47
N LYS A 9 12.16 17.50 -10.48
CA LYS A 9 12.88 16.24 -10.70
C LYS A 9 12.61 15.22 -9.60
N ALA A 10 12.61 15.65 -8.34
CA ALA A 10 12.27 14.77 -7.23
C ALA A 10 10.84 14.23 -7.35
N ILE A 11 9.86 15.09 -7.65
CA ILE A 11 8.46 14.71 -7.88
C ILE A 11 8.36 13.70 -9.03
N ALA A 12 9.02 13.96 -10.17
CA ALA A 12 9.00 13.08 -11.32
C ALA A 12 9.60 11.70 -11.02
N ILE A 13 10.73 11.64 -10.30
CA ILE A 13 11.36 10.38 -9.89
C ILE A 13 10.44 9.61 -8.93
N THR A 14 9.87 10.29 -7.95
CA THR A 14 8.92 9.68 -7.01
C THR A 14 7.71 9.12 -7.75
N LEU A 15 7.12 9.90 -8.65
CA LEU A 15 5.98 9.46 -9.48
C LEU A 15 6.34 8.24 -10.33
N ALA A 16 7.50 8.26 -11.00
CA ALA A 16 7.96 7.14 -11.81
C ALA A 16 8.24 5.88 -10.97
N PHE A 17 8.83 6.04 -9.78
CA PHE A 17 9.08 4.92 -8.87
C PHE A 17 7.77 4.32 -8.36
N PHE A 18 6.77 5.14 -8.05
CA PHE A 18 5.47 4.63 -7.63
C PHE A 18 4.71 3.97 -8.78
N ALA A 19 4.77 4.54 -9.98
CA ALA A 19 4.24 3.89 -11.18
C ALA A 19 4.89 2.52 -11.40
N LEU A 20 6.21 2.41 -11.23
CA LEU A 20 6.94 1.15 -11.28
C LEU A 20 6.47 0.18 -10.18
N SER A 21 6.32 0.64 -8.93
CA SER A 21 5.86 -0.21 -7.83
C SER A 21 4.45 -0.75 -8.05
N SER A 22 3.54 0.08 -8.57
CA SER A 22 2.18 -0.33 -8.92
C SER A 22 2.19 -1.32 -10.08
N PHE A 23 3.04 -1.10 -11.09
CA PHE A 23 3.21 -2.03 -12.20
C PHE A 23 3.71 -3.40 -11.72
N VAL A 24 4.69 -3.42 -10.81
CA VAL A 24 5.19 -4.66 -10.20
C VAL A 24 4.10 -5.34 -9.36
N LEU A 25 3.31 -4.58 -8.59
CA LEU A 25 2.17 -5.14 -7.85
C LEU A 25 1.15 -5.81 -8.79
N LEU A 26 0.79 -5.15 -9.89
CA LEU A 26 -0.09 -5.68 -10.92
C LEU A 26 0.50 -6.96 -11.56
N ALA A 27 1.80 -6.94 -11.86
CA ALA A 27 2.49 -8.10 -12.41
C ALA A 27 2.51 -9.28 -11.42
N LEU A 28 2.71 -9.03 -10.12
CA LEU A 28 2.64 -10.06 -9.07
C LEU A 28 1.24 -10.66 -8.97
N VAL A 29 0.20 -9.81 -8.93
CA VAL A 29 -1.21 -10.26 -8.89
C VAL A 29 -1.54 -11.10 -10.12
N TRP A 30 -1.14 -10.65 -11.31
CA TRP A 30 -1.40 -11.38 -12.55
C TRP A 30 -0.64 -12.70 -12.62
N GLY A 31 0.63 -12.70 -12.21
CA GLY A 31 1.45 -13.90 -12.12
C GLY A 31 0.86 -14.94 -11.18
N LEU A 32 0.31 -14.52 -10.03
CA LEU A 32 -0.39 -15.42 -9.10
C LEU A 32 -1.65 -16.04 -9.72
N VAL A 33 -2.45 -15.25 -10.44
CA VAL A 33 -3.66 -15.77 -11.12
C VAL A 33 -3.32 -16.67 -12.32
N ALA A 34 -2.15 -16.51 -12.93
CA ALA A 34 -1.70 -17.31 -14.05
C ALA A 34 -1.10 -18.68 -13.66
N LEU A 35 -0.97 -18.97 -12.36
CA LEU A 35 -0.42 -20.25 -11.90
C LEU A 35 -1.37 -21.42 -12.23
N PRO A 36 -0.84 -22.59 -12.64
CA PRO A 36 -1.66 -23.75 -13.00
C PRO A 36 -2.28 -24.48 -11.80
N PHE A 37 -2.04 -23.99 -10.58
CA PHE A 37 -2.55 -24.56 -9.33
C PHE A 37 -3.54 -23.60 -8.68
N PRO A 38 -4.58 -24.09 -8.00
CA PRO A 38 -5.57 -23.23 -7.35
C PRO A 38 -4.90 -22.38 -6.28
N VAL A 39 -4.87 -21.07 -6.48
CA VAL A 39 -4.37 -20.12 -5.49
C VAL A 39 -5.52 -19.79 -4.53
N PRO A 40 -5.33 -19.86 -3.20
CA PRO A 40 -6.37 -19.47 -2.27
C PRO A 40 -6.83 -18.04 -2.57
N PHE A 41 -8.16 -17.85 -2.63
CA PHE A 41 -8.81 -16.57 -2.92
C PHE A 41 -8.59 -15.98 -4.33
N GLU A 42 -8.28 -16.81 -5.32
CA GLU A 42 -8.10 -16.40 -6.73
C GLU A 42 -9.22 -15.50 -7.30
N GLY A 43 -10.48 -15.76 -6.92
CA GLY A 43 -11.63 -14.94 -7.32
C GLY A 43 -11.61 -13.49 -6.81
N ASN A 44 -10.86 -13.20 -5.73
CA ASN A 44 -10.64 -11.84 -5.25
C ASN A 44 -9.47 -11.16 -6.00
N LEU A 45 -8.41 -11.91 -6.33
CA LEU A 45 -7.28 -11.40 -7.14
C LEU A 45 -7.70 -11.11 -8.58
N ALA A 46 -8.60 -11.91 -9.16
CA ALA A 46 -9.07 -11.73 -10.53
C ALA A 46 -9.76 -10.37 -10.77
N ARG A 47 -10.25 -9.70 -9.72
CA ARG A 47 -10.87 -8.35 -9.82
C ARG A 47 -9.86 -7.21 -9.89
N TYR A 48 -8.58 -7.49 -9.62
CA TYR A 48 -7.48 -6.55 -9.81
C TYR A 48 -6.82 -6.74 -11.19
N ARG A 49 -7.46 -7.51 -12.10
CA ARG A 49 -7.04 -7.60 -13.50
C ARG A 49 -7.02 -6.19 -14.13
N PRO A 50 -6.10 -5.91 -15.08
CA PRO A 50 -5.85 -4.56 -15.59
C PRO A 50 -7.09 -3.83 -16.13
N HIS A 51 -8.10 -4.54 -16.63
CA HIS A 51 -9.35 -3.98 -17.14
C HIS A 51 -10.32 -3.52 -16.03
N ASP A 52 -10.28 -4.18 -14.87
CA ASP A 52 -11.17 -3.89 -13.74
C ASP A 52 -10.52 -2.97 -12.68
N THR A 53 -9.19 -2.80 -12.73
CA THR A 53 -8.43 -2.01 -11.75
C THR A 53 -8.88 -0.54 -11.68
N VAL A 54 -9.37 0.03 -12.78
CA VAL A 54 -9.84 1.44 -12.81
C VAL A 54 -11.06 1.64 -11.90
N ALA A 55 -11.99 0.69 -11.87
CA ALA A 55 -13.17 0.75 -10.99
C ALA A 55 -12.82 0.48 -9.52
N VAL A 56 -11.73 -0.25 -9.26
CA VAL A 56 -11.24 -0.54 -7.91
C VAL A 56 -10.48 0.66 -7.32
N LEU A 57 -9.79 1.45 -8.14
CA LEU A 57 -9.09 2.67 -7.74
C LEU A 57 -10.04 3.83 -7.40
N SER A 58 -11.26 3.83 -7.95
CA SER A 58 -12.30 4.83 -7.69
C SER A 58 -13.23 4.49 -6.52
N ASP A 59 -13.12 3.28 -5.96
CA ASP A 59 -13.90 2.82 -4.80
C ASP A 59 -13.16 3.13 -3.47
N LEU A 60 -13.82 2.91 -2.32
CA LEU A 60 -13.28 3.05 -0.94
C LEU A 60 -12.04 2.17 -0.64
N ARG A 61 -11.51 1.47 -1.65
CA ARG A 61 -10.38 0.51 -1.60
C ARG A 61 -9.02 1.15 -1.85
N LEU A 62 -9.00 2.46 -2.09
CA LEU A 62 -7.78 3.24 -2.34
C LEU A 62 -6.75 3.11 -1.19
N PRO A 63 -7.11 3.14 0.11
CA PRO A 63 -6.13 2.99 1.19
C PRO A 63 -5.43 1.62 1.18
N ASN A 64 -6.18 0.54 0.96
CA ASN A 64 -5.64 -0.83 0.90
C ASN A 64 -4.71 -0.99 -0.31
N THR A 65 -5.09 -0.41 -1.44
CA THR A 65 -4.30 -0.45 -2.67
C THR A 65 -2.99 0.34 -2.52
N LEU A 66 -3.04 1.51 -1.90
CA LEU A 66 -1.85 2.31 -1.61
C LEU A 66 -0.93 1.61 -0.61
N ALA A 67 -1.48 0.94 0.40
CA ALA A 67 -0.68 0.17 1.35
C ALA A 67 0.00 -1.02 0.68
N ALA A 68 -0.70 -1.76 -0.19
CA ALA A 68 -0.11 -2.84 -0.97
C ALA A 68 1.01 -2.32 -1.90
N ALA A 69 0.78 -1.19 -2.57
CA ALA A 69 1.80 -0.54 -3.40
C ALA A 69 3.02 -0.10 -2.57
N PHE A 70 2.80 0.40 -1.34
CA PHE A 70 3.86 0.76 -0.40
C PHE A 70 4.75 -0.45 -0.03
N LEU A 71 4.16 -1.63 0.18
CA LEU A 71 4.91 -2.84 0.47
C LEU A 71 5.83 -3.24 -0.70
N VAL A 72 5.31 -3.21 -1.93
CA VAL A 72 6.10 -3.48 -3.14
C VAL A 72 7.19 -2.43 -3.33
N ALA A 73 6.85 -1.15 -3.15
CA ALA A 73 7.80 -0.04 -3.20
C ALA A 73 8.95 -0.25 -2.20
N THR A 74 8.63 -0.65 -0.97
CA THR A 74 9.63 -0.95 0.07
C THR A 74 10.54 -2.11 -0.32
N GLY A 75 9.98 -3.18 -0.90
CA GLY A 75 10.78 -4.29 -1.43
C GLY A 75 11.69 -3.86 -2.59
N LEU A 76 11.21 -3.01 -3.50
CA LEU A 76 12.05 -2.44 -4.56
C LEU A 76 13.18 -1.56 -4.01
N VAL A 77 12.92 -0.78 -2.97
CA VAL A 77 13.97 -0.01 -2.29
C VAL A 77 15.05 -0.95 -1.73
N LEU A 78 14.69 -2.12 -1.18
CA LEU A 78 15.66 -3.12 -0.74
C LEU A 78 16.46 -3.71 -1.93
N VAL A 79 15.87 -3.82 -3.12
CA VAL A 79 16.56 -4.30 -4.34
C VAL A 79 17.58 -3.28 -4.86
N PHE A 80 17.23 -1.99 -4.96
CA PHE A 80 18.11 -1.00 -5.58
C PHE A 80 19.16 -0.39 -4.63
N SER A 81 19.03 -0.59 -3.32
CA SER A 81 20.03 -0.21 -2.32
C SER A 81 20.55 1.24 -2.42
N SER A 82 19.66 2.22 -2.60
CA SER A 82 20.02 3.63 -2.73
C SER A 82 19.54 4.47 -1.53
N ALA A 83 20.43 5.30 -0.97
CA ALA A 83 20.11 6.19 0.15
C ALA A 83 19.05 7.25 -0.20
N TYR A 84 18.93 7.61 -1.49
CA TYR A 84 17.85 8.50 -1.95
C TYR A 84 16.49 7.82 -1.84
N LEU A 85 16.40 6.54 -2.25
CA LEU A 85 15.18 5.75 -2.17
C LEU A 85 14.76 5.50 -0.71
N ASP A 86 15.73 5.32 0.20
CA ASP A 86 15.46 5.18 1.64
C ASP A 86 14.78 6.42 2.24
N LYS A 87 15.24 7.62 1.85
CA LYS A 87 14.61 8.87 2.29
C LYS A 87 13.24 9.05 1.66
N MET A 88 13.11 8.74 0.38
CA MET A 88 11.86 8.85 -0.36
C MET A 88 10.77 7.93 0.21
N ILE A 89 11.10 6.67 0.53
CA ILE A 89 10.12 5.72 1.07
C ILE A 89 9.68 6.10 2.49
N ALA A 90 10.58 6.67 3.31
CA ALA A 90 10.23 7.18 4.63
C ALA A 90 9.26 8.37 4.55
N VAL A 91 9.55 9.37 3.73
CA VAL A 91 8.64 10.52 3.50
C VAL A 91 7.29 10.04 2.98
N PHE A 92 7.29 9.06 2.08
CA PHE A 92 6.04 8.52 1.56
C PHE A 92 5.23 7.77 2.63
N ALA A 93 5.89 7.01 3.51
CA ALA A 93 5.23 6.37 4.63
C ALA A 93 4.53 7.40 5.54
N ASP A 94 5.21 8.52 5.85
CA ASP A 94 4.63 9.60 6.65
C ASP A 94 3.42 10.24 5.97
N VAL A 95 3.52 10.55 4.67
CA VAL A 95 2.40 11.11 3.89
C VAL A 95 1.23 10.13 3.82
N LEU A 96 1.51 8.84 3.63
CA LEU A 96 0.48 7.81 3.54
C LEU A 96 -0.23 7.62 4.89
N LEU A 97 0.51 7.61 6.00
CA LEU A 97 -0.06 7.56 7.34
C LEU A 97 -0.89 8.82 7.64
N MET A 98 -0.42 10.00 7.23
CA MET A 98 -1.17 11.25 7.38
C MET A 98 -2.48 11.23 6.58
N LEU A 99 -2.45 10.72 5.35
CA LEU A 99 -3.64 10.51 4.53
C LEU A 99 -4.62 9.54 5.20
N MET A 100 -4.14 8.39 5.68
CA MET A 100 -4.98 7.40 6.35
C MET A 100 -5.58 7.93 7.65
N ALA A 101 -4.81 8.70 8.43
CA ALA A 101 -5.30 9.36 9.63
C ALA A 101 -6.38 10.40 9.30
N ALA A 102 -6.20 11.19 8.22
CA ALA A 102 -7.21 12.15 7.76
C ALA A 102 -8.50 11.45 7.32
N LEU A 103 -8.40 10.34 6.59
CA LEU A 103 -9.56 9.53 6.19
C LEU A 103 -10.27 8.94 7.41
N ALA A 104 -9.54 8.40 8.38
CA ALA A 104 -10.11 7.87 9.61
C ALA A 104 -10.83 8.97 10.42
N GLY A 105 -10.23 10.17 10.54
CA GLY A 105 -10.85 11.32 11.19
C GLY A 105 -12.12 11.79 10.49
N PHE A 106 -12.11 11.82 9.15
CA PHE A 106 -13.29 12.18 8.36
C PHE A 106 -14.45 11.20 8.59
N VAL A 107 -14.17 9.90 8.54
CA VAL A 107 -15.17 8.85 8.78
C VAL A 107 -15.71 8.91 10.20
N ALA A 108 -14.82 9.04 11.20
CA ALA A 108 -15.22 9.15 12.60
C ALA A 108 -16.11 10.38 12.85
N GLY A 109 -15.77 11.52 12.23
CA GLY A 109 -16.58 12.74 12.31
C GLY A 109 -17.96 12.58 11.68
N TYR A 110 -18.04 11.98 10.49
CA TYR A 110 -19.31 11.73 9.81
C TYR A 110 -20.19 10.74 10.58
N TRP A 111 -19.58 9.68 11.12
CA TRP A 111 -20.26 8.72 11.98
C TRP A 111 -20.86 9.38 13.22
N LEU A 112 -20.08 10.23 13.91
CA LEU A 112 -20.56 10.94 15.08
C LEU A 112 -21.75 11.85 14.75
N LEU A 113 -21.66 12.60 13.64
CA LEU A 113 -22.75 13.47 13.18
C LEU A 113 -24.03 12.67 12.88
N LEU A 114 -23.92 11.56 12.15
CA LEU A 114 -25.06 10.70 11.83
C LEU A 114 -25.67 10.08 13.08
N ARG A 115 -24.84 9.70 14.05
CA ARG A 115 -25.29 9.15 15.33
C ARG A 115 -26.06 10.18 16.14
N LEU A 116 -25.58 11.43 16.17
CA LEU A 116 -26.27 12.55 16.81
C LEU A 116 -27.58 12.90 16.09
N ALA A 117 -27.64 12.71 14.77
CA ALA A 117 -28.84 12.92 13.97
C ALA A 117 -29.86 11.75 14.03
N GLY A 118 -29.61 10.74 14.87
CA GLY A 118 -30.54 9.63 15.10
C GLY A 118 -30.52 8.51 14.06
N TYR A 119 -29.53 8.50 13.15
CA TYR A 119 -29.36 7.39 12.21
C TYR A 119 -28.64 6.21 12.87
N GLU A 120 -29.04 4.99 12.51
CA GLU A 120 -28.42 3.75 13.00
C GLU A 120 -27.05 3.46 12.35
N ASN A 121 -26.29 2.56 12.97
CA ASN A 121 -24.89 2.26 12.70
C ASN A 121 -24.58 1.99 11.23
N PHE A 122 -23.96 2.98 10.58
CA PHE A 122 -23.44 2.85 9.21
C PHE A 122 -22.06 2.19 9.13
N LEU A 123 -21.33 2.12 10.26
CA LEU A 123 -20.00 1.51 10.32
C LEU A 123 -20.10 -0.02 10.33
N GLN A 124 -19.83 -0.62 9.17
CA GLN A 124 -19.67 -2.06 9.04
C GLN A 124 -18.29 -2.48 9.56
N LEU A 125 -18.21 -3.67 10.16
CA LEU A 125 -16.97 -4.23 10.69
C LEU A 125 -15.88 -4.37 9.60
N GLY A 126 -16.28 -4.68 8.36
CA GLY A 126 -15.36 -4.80 7.23
C GLY A 126 -14.67 -3.49 6.90
N PHE A 127 -15.43 -2.39 6.88
CA PHE A 127 -14.89 -1.04 6.70
C PHE A 127 -13.89 -0.69 7.81
N LEU A 128 -14.23 -0.97 9.06
CA LEU A 128 -13.37 -0.69 10.20
C LEU A 128 -12.05 -1.48 10.13
N GLN A 129 -12.12 -2.75 9.73
CA GLN A 129 -10.94 -3.61 9.53
C GLN A 129 -10.04 -3.07 8.43
N SER A 130 -10.59 -2.70 7.27
CA SER A 130 -9.80 -2.08 6.19
C SER A 130 -9.19 -0.74 6.60
N ALA A 131 -9.93 0.09 7.33
CA ALA A 131 -9.45 1.38 7.82
C ALA A 131 -8.36 1.27 8.89
N LEU A 132 -8.33 0.19 9.68
CA LEU A 132 -7.33 -0.02 10.74
C LEU A 132 -6.12 -0.83 10.28
N ILE A 133 -6.34 -1.94 9.57
CA ILE A 133 -5.25 -2.86 9.23
C ILE A 133 -4.27 -2.19 8.26
N SER A 134 -4.77 -1.42 7.29
CA SER A 134 -3.92 -0.75 6.31
C SER A 134 -2.89 0.21 6.93
N PRO A 135 -3.29 1.19 7.77
CA PRO A 135 -2.33 2.06 8.44
C PRO A 135 -1.43 1.30 9.42
N VAL A 136 -1.93 0.27 10.12
CA VAL A 136 -1.10 -0.53 11.02
C VAL A 136 0.01 -1.26 10.26
N VAL A 137 -0.29 -1.82 9.09
CA VAL A 137 0.71 -2.48 8.24
C VAL A 137 1.74 -1.48 7.73
N VAL A 138 1.30 -0.32 7.22
CA VAL A 138 2.21 0.74 6.76
C VAL A 138 3.12 1.22 7.89
N PHE A 139 2.55 1.44 9.07
CA PHE A 139 3.29 1.86 10.26
C PHE A 139 4.28 0.80 10.72
N ALA A 140 3.85 -0.47 10.81
CA ALA A 140 4.74 -1.56 11.22
C ALA A 140 5.94 -1.70 10.27
N VAL A 141 5.72 -1.55 8.96
CA VAL A 141 6.80 -1.61 7.96
C VAL A 141 7.66 -0.35 8.00
N SER A 142 7.10 0.83 8.27
CA SER A 142 7.88 2.08 8.36
C SER A 142 8.83 2.12 9.56
N LEU A 143 8.52 1.38 10.64
CA LEU A 143 9.42 1.22 11.79
C LEU A 143 10.69 0.42 11.47
N VAL A 144 10.66 -0.40 10.41
CA VAL A 144 11.80 -1.24 10.03
C VAL A 144 12.73 -0.44 9.12
N SER A 145 13.94 -0.13 9.60
CA SER A 145 14.87 0.64 8.79
C SER A 145 15.43 -0.20 7.62
N PRO A 146 15.37 0.29 6.37
CA PRO A 146 15.92 -0.41 5.21
C PRO A 146 17.42 -0.72 5.36
N THR A 147 18.16 0.14 6.07
CA THR A 147 19.59 -0.04 6.35
C THR A 147 19.86 -1.29 7.18
N ARG A 148 19.04 -1.58 8.20
CA ARG A 148 19.17 -2.80 9.01
C ARG A 148 18.83 -4.04 8.20
N LEU A 149 17.82 -3.96 7.33
CA LEU A 149 17.43 -5.09 6.47
C LEU A 149 18.50 -5.47 5.44
N ARG A 150 19.41 -4.55 5.10
CA ARG A 150 20.49 -4.77 4.13
C ARG A 150 21.78 -5.32 4.73
N THR A 151 21.90 -5.44 6.05
CA THR A 151 23.17 -5.88 6.68
C THR A 151 23.53 -7.32 6.34
N SER A 152 22.54 -8.20 6.14
CA SER A 152 22.77 -9.56 5.70
C SER A 152 21.97 -9.87 4.43
N LEU A 153 22.62 -10.57 3.50
CA LEU A 153 22.04 -10.92 2.21
C LEU A 153 20.80 -11.79 2.37
N LEU A 154 20.84 -12.76 3.29
CA LEU A 154 19.71 -13.65 3.57
C LEU A 154 18.51 -12.90 4.12
N LEU A 155 18.71 -11.97 5.05
CA LEU A 155 17.64 -11.17 5.62
C LEU A 155 17.05 -10.18 4.60
N ARG A 156 17.89 -9.65 3.70
CA ARG A 156 17.45 -8.85 2.56
C ARG A 156 16.54 -9.63 1.62
N ILE A 157 16.95 -10.83 1.20
CA ILE A 157 16.13 -11.67 0.31
C ILE A 157 14.82 -12.06 0.98
N LEU A 158 14.87 -12.48 2.25
CA LEU A 158 13.70 -12.87 3.01
C LEU A 158 12.73 -11.68 3.15
N ALA A 159 13.22 -10.49 3.50
CA ALA A 159 12.40 -9.29 3.60
C ALA A 159 11.74 -8.93 2.26
N ILE A 160 12.47 -9.01 1.14
CA ILE A 160 11.91 -8.78 -0.20
C ILE A 160 10.79 -9.78 -0.48
N ALA A 161 11.03 -11.07 -0.25
CA ALA A 161 10.04 -12.12 -0.48
C ALA A 161 8.79 -11.92 0.38
N VAL A 162 8.97 -11.62 1.67
CA VAL A 162 7.86 -11.35 2.59
C VAL A 162 7.06 -10.13 2.14
N LEU A 163 7.70 -9.03 1.75
CA LEU A 163 7.01 -7.82 1.28
C LEU A 163 6.23 -8.06 -0.01
N PHE A 164 6.82 -8.80 -0.96
CA PHE A 164 6.20 -9.09 -2.25
C PHE A 164 5.05 -10.09 -2.14
N VAL A 165 5.07 -10.99 -1.14
CA VAL A 165 3.95 -11.90 -0.85
C VAL A 165 2.88 -11.22 0.00
N ALA A 166 3.27 -10.37 0.96
CA ALA A 166 2.33 -9.65 1.82
C ALA A 166 1.49 -8.64 1.03
N ALA A 167 2.03 -8.01 0.00
CA ALA A 167 1.31 -7.03 -0.81
C ALA A 167 0.04 -7.59 -1.50
N PRO A 168 0.08 -8.68 -2.29
CA PRO A 168 -1.12 -9.29 -2.86
C PRO A 168 -2.01 -9.92 -1.79
N LEU A 169 -1.45 -10.48 -0.71
CA LEU A 169 -2.26 -11.02 0.39
C LEU A 169 -3.09 -9.92 1.08
N MET A 170 -2.54 -8.72 1.22
CA MET A 170 -3.24 -7.58 1.80
C MET A 170 -4.48 -7.18 0.96
N LEU A 171 -4.39 -7.25 -0.36
CA LEU A 171 -5.52 -6.97 -1.26
C LEU A 171 -6.64 -8.03 -1.19
N VAL A 172 -6.29 -9.22 -0.74
CA VAL A 172 -7.16 -10.40 -0.72
C VAL A 172 -7.84 -10.58 0.63
N LEU A 173 -7.07 -10.40 1.71
CA LEU A 173 -7.50 -10.69 3.07
C LEU A 173 -8.33 -9.57 3.69
N LEU A 174 -8.20 -8.34 3.19
CA LEU A 174 -8.95 -7.22 3.73
C LEU A 174 -10.38 -7.18 3.19
N PRO A 175 -11.40 -7.23 4.06
CA PRO A 175 -12.80 -7.17 3.65
C PRO A 175 -13.15 -5.80 3.07
N ARG A 176 -14.10 -5.84 2.15
CA ARG A 176 -14.63 -4.69 1.41
C ARG A 176 -15.45 -3.78 2.30
#